data_AF-A0A848KHA2-F1
#
_entry.id   AF-A0A848KHA2-F1
#
_cell.length_a   1.000
_cell.length_b   1.000
_cell.length_c   1.000
_cell.angle_alpha   90.00
_cell.angle_beta   90.00
_cell.angle_gamma   90.00
#
_symmetry.space_group_name_H-M   'P 1'
#
loop_
_entity.id
_entity.type
_entity.pdbx_description
1 polymer ?
#
loop_
_entity_poly.entity_id
_entity_poly.type
_entity_poly.pdbx_seq_one_letter_code
_entity_poly.pdbx_strand_id
1 'polypeptide(L)'
;MGTTASWVRSHRMIAFFALAYALSWSLIPFGSFLPTGALIAALVVIAIADGRPGFRELGSRIVRWRVHWIWYVAALGVPIAIHVVTITANAHLSSAAISFDQLDPWYGLVVVFASRLVDPLNGPVAEEPSWRGFAQPTLQQSNSPLVATLILATLVTVYAWLFNRADGSVLITLLAHAAEGTVRRRPCGPTASTPTA
;
A
#
# COMPACT_ATOMS: atom_id res chain seq x y z
N MET A 1 11.85 23.15 -15.66
CA MET A 1 11.00 22.09 -15.08
C MET A 1 9.58 22.64 -14.98
N GLY A 2 8.57 21.91 -15.43
CA GLY A 2 7.17 22.36 -15.37
C GLY A 2 6.67 22.51 -13.93
N THR A 3 5.72 23.42 -13.71
CA THR A 3 5.06 23.68 -12.41
C THR A 3 4.45 22.41 -11.79
N THR A 4 3.97 21.49 -12.63
CA THR A 4 3.43 20.18 -12.22
C THR A 4 4.50 19.28 -11.59
N ALA A 5 5.69 19.19 -12.19
CA ALA A 5 6.76 18.34 -11.68
C ALA A 5 7.30 18.83 -10.32
N SER A 6 7.39 20.16 -10.11
CA SER A 6 7.79 20.68 -8.80
C SER A 6 6.74 20.41 -7.73
N TRP A 7 5.45 20.54 -8.07
CA TRP A 7 4.36 20.24 -7.14
C TRP A 7 4.34 18.76 -6.72
N VAL A 8 4.44 17.83 -7.68
CA VAL A 8 4.47 16.38 -7.40
C VAL A 8 5.66 16.01 -6.53
N ARG A 9 6.82 16.63 -6.74
CA ARG A 9 8.01 16.40 -5.91
C ARG A 9 7.79 16.82 -4.44
N SER A 10 7.08 17.93 -4.22
CA SER A 10 6.75 18.40 -2.87
C SER A 10 5.58 17.65 -2.23
N HIS A 11 4.72 16.99 -3.01
CA HIS A 11 3.49 16.34 -2.55
C HIS A 11 3.37 14.89 -3.00
N ARG A 12 4.48 14.16 -2.98
CA ARG A 12 4.59 12.77 -3.47
C ARG A 12 3.50 11.84 -2.96
N MET A 13 3.26 11.85 -1.65
CA MET A 13 2.28 10.97 -1.02
C MET A 13 0.86 11.33 -1.43
N ILE A 14 0.53 12.63 -1.49
CA ILE A 14 -0.79 13.07 -1.92
C ILE A 14 -1.03 12.67 -3.38
N ALA A 15 -0.07 12.94 -4.27
CA ALA A 15 -0.16 12.57 -5.68
C ALA A 15 -0.30 11.05 -5.87
N PHE A 16 0.48 10.28 -5.10
CA PHE A 16 0.44 8.82 -5.13
C PHE A 16 -0.91 8.28 -4.67
N PHE A 17 -1.40 8.68 -3.49
CA PHE A 17 -2.67 8.18 -2.96
C PHE A 17 -3.84 8.59 -3.86
N ALA A 18 -3.88 9.84 -4.32
CA ALA A 18 -4.93 10.32 -5.22
C ALA A 18 -4.99 9.47 -6.51
N LEU A 19 -3.83 9.24 -7.13
CA LEU A 19 -3.73 8.49 -8.38
C LEU A 19 -3.98 6.99 -8.15
N ALA A 20 -3.49 6.42 -7.05
CA ALA A 20 -3.71 5.02 -6.68
C ALA A 20 -5.20 4.74 -6.50
N TYR A 21 -5.92 5.58 -5.75
CA TYR A 21 -7.36 5.44 -5.58
C TYR A 21 -8.11 5.62 -6.90
N ALA A 22 -7.84 6.70 -7.64
CA ALA A 22 -8.52 6.97 -8.90
C ALA A 22 -8.37 5.81 -9.90
N LEU A 23 -7.16 5.25 -10.03
CA LEU A 23 -6.90 4.14 -10.94
C LEU A 23 -7.51 2.84 -10.42
N SER A 24 -7.29 2.49 -9.16
CA SER A 24 -7.75 1.22 -8.61
C SER A 24 -9.28 1.11 -8.60
N TRP A 25 -9.98 2.23 -8.44
CA TRP A 25 -11.44 2.27 -8.33
C TRP A 25 -12.14 2.59 -9.65
N SER A 26 -11.37 2.91 -10.70
CA SER A 26 -11.91 3.25 -12.02
C SER A 26 -12.78 2.15 -12.63
N LEU A 27 -12.55 0.88 -12.26
CA LEU A 27 -13.28 -0.27 -12.78
C LEU A 27 -14.52 -0.68 -11.97
N ILE A 28 -14.75 -0.04 -10.81
CA ILE A 28 -15.89 -0.39 -9.93
C ILE A 28 -17.24 -0.27 -10.64
N PRO A 29 -17.51 0.76 -11.47
CA PRO A 29 -18.76 0.85 -12.24
C PRO A 29 -18.99 -0.34 -13.19
N PHE A 30 -17.95 -1.09 -13.52
CA PHE A 30 -18.00 -2.27 -14.38
C PHE A 30 -17.96 -3.58 -13.57
N GLY A 31 -18.16 -3.51 -12.25
CA GLY A 31 -18.17 -4.67 -11.36
C GLY A 31 -16.78 -5.26 -11.10
N SER A 32 -15.71 -4.48 -11.30
CA SER A 32 -14.34 -4.94 -11.14
C SER A 32 -13.49 -3.94 -10.34
N PHE A 33 -12.34 -4.37 -9.87
CA PHE A 33 -11.36 -3.54 -9.18
C PHE A 33 -10.02 -3.68 -9.90
N LEU A 34 -9.19 -2.64 -9.89
CA LEU A 34 -7.88 -2.67 -10.54
C LEU A 34 -6.76 -2.70 -9.48
N PRO A 35 -6.31 -3.88 -9.02
CA PRO A 35 -5.24 -3.99 -8.01
C PRO A 35 -3.94 -3.30 -8.42
N THR A 36 -3.67 -3.27 -9.72
CA THR A 36 -2.47 -2.65 -10.30
C THR A 36 -2.49 -1.12 -10.28
N GLY A 37 -3.62 -0.48 -9.95
CA GLY A 37 -3.74 0.98 -9.91
C GLY A 37 -2.73 1.65 -8.98
N ALA A 38 -2.44 1.05 -7.82
CA ALA A 38 -1.42 1.55 -6.90
C ALA A 38 0.00 1.46 -7.49
N LEU A 39 0.33 0.37 -8.19
CA LEU A 39 1.63 0.25 -8.87
C LEU A 39 1.78 1.30 -9.96
N ILE A 40 0.78 1.44 -10.82
CA ILE A 40 0.78 2.43 -11.89
C ILE A 40 0.96 3.83 -11.30
N ALA A 41 0.26 4.14 -10.20
CA ALA A 41 0.40 5.41 -9.50
C ALA A 41 1.83 5.65 -8.99
N ALA A 42 2.44 4.66 -8.33
CA ALA A 42 3.82 4.77 -7.86
C ALA A 42 4.79 5.04 -9.03
N LEU A 43 4.66 4.28 -10.13
CA LEU A 43 5.52 4.44 -11.30
C LEU A 43 5.37 5.82 -11.95
N VAL A 44 4.14 6.33 -12.05
CA VAL A 44 3.88 7.69 -12.57
C VAL A 44 4.50 8.76 -11.67
N VAL A 45 4.32 8.67 -10.36
CA VAL A 45 4.91 9.64 -9.43
C VAL A 45 6.43 9.58 -9.46
N ILE A 46 7.03 8.39 -9.52
CA ILE A 46 8.48 8.22 -9.70
C ILE A 46 8.94 8.85 -11.02
N ALA A 47 8.25 8.58 -12.14
CA ALA A 47 8.62 9.13 -13.44
C ALA A 47 8.65 10.67 -13.44
N ILE A 48 7.67 11.30 -12.79
CA ILE A 48 7.53 12.75 -12.73
C ILE A 48 8.52 13.38 -11.73
N ALA A 49 8.68 12.79 -10.55
CA ALA A 49 9.41 13.40 -9.44
C ALA A 49 10.91 13.07 -9.42
N ASP A 50 11.26 11.80 -9.69
CA ASP A 50 12.62 11.24 -9.56
C ASP A 50 13.27 10.90 -10.90
N GLY A 51 12.49 10.42 -11.87
CA GLY A 51 13.01 9.86 -13.12
C GLY A 51 13.80 8.56 -12.91
N ARG A 52 14.86 8.36 -13.71
CA ARG A 52 15.67 7.12 -13.73
C ARG A 52 16.22 6.69 -12.36
N PRO A 53 16.75 7.59 -11.51
CA PRO A 53 17.23 7.23 -10.17
C PRO A 53 16.15 6.58 -9.29
N GLY A 54 14.91 7.08 -9.32
CA GLY A 54 13.82 6.54 -8.51
C GLY A 54 13.42 5.12 -8.94
N PHE A 55 13.41 4.85 -10.24
CA PHE A 55 13.17 3.49 -10.74
C PHE A 55 14.29 2.51 -10.35
N ARG A 56 15.55 2.97 -10.37
CA ARG A 56 16.68 2.15 -9.93
C ARG A 56 16.58 1.81 -8.45
N GLU A 57 16.16 2.76 -7.63
CA GLU A 57 15.96 2.55 -6.20
C GLU A 57 14.79 1.60 -5.90
N LEU A 58 13.68 1.72 -6.63
CA LEU A 58 12.57 0.77 -6.51
C LEU A 58 13.02 -0.64 -6.92
N GLY A 59 13.68 -0.77 -8.09
CA GLY A 59 14.15 -2.05 -8.60
C GLY A 59 15.18 -2.72 -7.69
N SER A 60 16.10 -1.96 -7.10
CA SER A 60 17.13 -2.49 -6.17
C SER A 60 16.51 -3.15 -4.93
N ARG A 61 15.37 -2.62 -4.46
CA ARG A 61 14.62 -3.17 -3.31
C ARG A 61 13.91 -4.46 -3.67
N ILE A 62 13.33 -4.55 -4.87
CA ILE A 62 12.61 -5.75 -5.34
C ILE A 62 13.58 -6.92 -5.49
N VAL A 63 14.78 -6.69 -6.06
CA VAL A 63 15.77 -7.76 -6.30
C VAL A 63 16.67 -8.04 -5.09
N ARG A 64 16.39 -7.44 -3.93
CA ARG A 64 17.17 -7.67 -2.71
C ARG A 64 16.80 -9.02 -2.08
N TRP A 65 17.54 -10.05 -2.44
CA TRP A 65 17.35 -11.42 -1.93
C TRP A 65 18.36 -11.83 -0.85
N ARG A 66 19.35 -10.99 -0.53
CA ARG A 66 20.33 -11.30 0.53
C ARG A 66 19.83 -10.77 1.87
N VAL A 67 18.89 -11.49 2.46
CA VAL A 67 18.31 -11.20 3.78
C VAL A 67 18.65 -12.36 4.73
N HIS A 68 18.77 -12.09 6.04
CA HIS A 68 19.02 -13.14 7.02
C HIS A 68 17.91 -14.21 6.96
N TRP A 69 18.29 -15.50 6.93
CA TRP A 69 17.39 -16.63 6.67
C TRP A 69 16.16 -16.67 7.60
N ILE A 70 16.31 -16.21 8.85
CA ILE A 70 15.23 -16.14 9.83
C ILE A 70 14.01 -15.34 9.34
N TRP A 71 14.22 -14.34 8.47
CA TRP A 71 13.13 -13.53 7.92
C TRP A 71 12.37 -14.27 6.82
N TYR A 72 13.01 -15.19 6.09
CA TYR A 72 12.31 -16.09 5.19
C TYR A 72 11.44 -17.08 5.97
N VAL A 73 11.97 -17.60 7.07
CA VAL A 73 11.21 -18.48 7.96
C VAL A 73 10.06 -17.74 8.61
N ALA A 74 10.24 -16.50 9.05
CA ALA A 74 9.16 -15.69 9.58
C ALA A 74 8.09 -15.40 8.50
N ALA A 75 8.50 -15.01 7.29
CA ALA A 75 7.60 -14.66 6.20
C ALA A 75 6.70 -15.82 5.75
N LEU A 76 7.24 -17.05 5.73
CA LEU A 76 6.47 -18.25 5.37
C LEU A 76 5.79 -18.88 6.57
N GLY A 77 6.49 -18.96 7.71
CA GLY A 77 6.05 -19.68 8.90
C GLY A 77 4.92 -18.99 9.65
N VAL A 78 4.91 -17.65 9.74
CA VAL A 78 3.86 -16.92 10.48
C VAL A 78 2.48 -17.11 9.85
N PRO A 79 2.27 -16.90 8.53
CA PRO A 79 0.98 -17.15 7.90
C PRO A 79 0.50 -18.60 8.06
N ILE A 80 1.40 -19.57 7.89
CA ILE A 80 1.09 -21.00 8.06
C ILE A 80 0.65 -21.27 9.50
N ALA A 81 1.40 -20.77 10.49
CA ALA A 81 1.07 -20.93 11.91
C ALA A 81 -0.31 -20.34 12.24
N ILE A 82 -0.64 -19.15 11.72
CA ILE A 82 -1.96 -18.53 11.90
C ILE A 82 -3.07 -19.42 11.33
N HIS A 83 -2.89 -19.98 10.13
CA HIS A 83 -3.87 -20.90 9.54
C HIS A 83 -4.06 -22.17 10.38
N VAL A 84 -2.97 -22.78 10.84
CA VAL A 84 -3.03 -23.97 11.71
C VAL A 84 -3.78 -23.65 13.00
N VAL A 85 -3.45 -22.52 13.65
CA VAL A 85 -4.13 -22.08 14.87
C VAL A 85 -5.62 -21.83 14.61
N THR A 86 -5.96 -21.21 13.48
CA THR A 86 -7.35 -20.90 13.13
C THR A 86 -8.16 -22.16 12.83
N ILE A 87 -7.61 -23.11 12.08
CA ILE A 87 -8.27 -24.39 11.75
C ILE A 87 -8.50 -25.20 13.03
N THR A 88 -7.47 -25.34 13.87
CA THR A 88 -7.57 -26.08 15.12
C THR A 88 -8.55 -25.43 16.09
N ALA A 89 -8.48 -24.10 16.28
CA ALA A 89 -9.43 -23.37 17.11
C ALA A 89 -10.88 -23.52 16.62
N ASN A 90 -11.13 -23.42 15.31
CA ASN A 90 -12.48 -23.62 14.75
C ASN A 90 -12.98 -25.05 14.95
N ALA A 91 -12.14 -26.06 14.71
CA ALA A 91 -12.50 -27.47 14.94
C ALA A 91 -12.88 -27.73 16.40
N HIS A 92 -12.10 -27.17 17.35
CA HIS A 92 -12.41 -27.29 18.78
C HIS A 92 -13.71 -26.57 19.17
N LEU A 93 -13.95 -25.35 18.68
CA LEU A 93 -15.15 -24.57 19.02
C LEU A 93 -16.43 -25.14 18.40
N SER A 94 -16.33 -25.70 17.19
CA SER A 94 -17.48 -26.25 16.46
C SER A 94 -17.68 -27.75 16.67
N SER A 95 -16.76 -28.43 17.36
CA SER A 95 -16.66 -29.90 17.38
C SER A 95 -16.60 -30.54 15.98
N ALA A 96 -16.23 -29.76 14.96
CA ALA A 96 -16.06 -30.26 13.60
C ALA A 96 -14.74 -31.03 13.50
N ALA A 97 -14.73 -32.06 12.64
CA ALA A 97 -13.49 -32.74 12.29
C ALA A 97 -12.55 -31.80 11.52
N ILE A 98 -11.25 -31.90 11.79
CA ILE A 98 -10.23 -31.25 10.96
C ILE A 98 -10.17 -32.00 9.64
N SER A 99 -10.49 -31.31 8.54
CA SER A 99 -10.36 -31.82 7.18
C SER A 99 -9.19 -31.14 6.47
N PHE A 100 -8.50 -31.92 5.64
CA PHE A 100 -7.42 -31.46 4.76
C PHE A 100 -7.83 -31.50 3.29
N ASP A 101 -9.12 -31.71 2.99
CA ASP A 101 -9.61 -31.85 1.60
C ASP A 101 -9.33 -30.58 0.78
N GLN A 102 -9.30 -29.41 1.42
CA GLN A 102 -8.92 -28.14 0.78
C GLN A 102 -7.46 -28.09 0.33
N LEU A 103 -6.62 -28.97 0.86
CA LEU A 103 -5.23 -29.14 0.45
C LEU A 103 -5.10 -30.22 -0.63
N ASP A 104 -6.18 -30.80 -1.17
CA ASP A 104 -6.11 -31.77 -2.25
C ASP A 104 -6.58 -31.14 -3.59
N PRO A 105 -5.76 -31.11 -4.64
CA PRO A 105 -4.35 -31.50 -4.66
C PRO A 105 -3.44 -30.47 -4.00
N TRP A 106 -2.46 -30.96 -3.23
CA TRP A 106 -1.55 -30.10 -2.45
C TRP A 106 -0.66 -29.26 -3.34
N TYR A 107 -0.36 -29.76 -4.54
CA TYR A 107 0.40 -29.01 -5.54
C TYR A 107 -0.35 -27.79 -6.05
N GLY A 108 -1.68 -27.71 -5.90
CA GLY A 108 -2.47 -26.53 -6.24
C GLY A 108 -2.03 -25.29 -5.46
N LEU A 109 -1.67 -25.45 -4.19
CA LEU A 109 -1.13 -24.38 -3.37
C LEU A 109 0.21 -23.86 -3.89
N VAL A 110 1.09 -24.78 -4.31
CA VAL A 110 2.39 -24.43 -4.89
C VAL A 110 2.20 -23.69 -6.21
N VAL A 111 1.27 -24.15 -7.06
CA VAL A 111 0.95 -23.51 -8.34
C VAL A 111 0.36 -22.11 -8.13
N VAL A 112 -0.58 -21.95 -7.19
CA VAL A 112 -1.15 -20.62 -6.87
C VAL A 112 -0.10 -19.70 -6.27
N PHE A 113 0.74 -20.19 -5.35
CA PHE A 113 1.82 -19.40 -4.79
C PHE A 113 2.81 -18.96 -5.87
N ALA A 114 3.23 -19.88 -6.74
CA ALA A 114 4.12 -19.57 -7.84
C ALA A 114 3.48 -18.56 -8.80
N SER A 115 2.23 -18.78 -9.23
CA SER A 115 1.54 -17.86 -10.15
C SER A 115 1.43 -16.45 -9.58
N ARG A 116 1.14 -16.32 -8.28
CA ARG A 116 1.10 -15.05 -7.54
C ARG A 116 2.44 -14.29 -7.53
N LEU A 117 3.57 -14.97 -7.70
CA LEU A 117 4.91 -14.37 -7.75
C LEU A 117 5.35 -13.94 -9.16
N VAL A 118 4.83 -14.58 -10.20
CA VAL A 118 5.18 -14.27 -11.60
C VAL A 118 4.16 -13.40 -12.30
N ASP A 119 2.90 -13.40 -11.88
CA ASP A 119 1.84 -12.60 -12.48
C ASP A 119 1.92 -11.14 -11.99
N PRO A 120 2.35 -10.19 -12.84
CA PRO A 120 2.50 -8.80 -12.46
C PRO A 120 1.17 -8.07 -12.32
N LEU A 121 0.08 -8.65 -12.81
CA LEU A 121 -1.26 -8.11 -12.67
C LEU A 121 -1.93 -8.59 -11.38
N ASN A 122 -1.30 -9.54 -10.68
CA ASN A 122 -1.78 -10.04 -9.43
C ASN A 122 -1.47 -9.10 -8.26
N GLY A 123 -2.30 -9.19 -7.22
CA GLY A 123 -2.21 -8.36 -6.02
C GLY A 123 -0.80 -8.29 -5.43
N PRO A 124 -0.09 -9.39 -5.15
CA PRO A 124 1.19 -9.32 -4.44
C PRO A 124 2.30 -8.57 -5.20
N VAL A 125 2.48 -8.86 -6.49
CA VAL A 125 3.54 -8.23 -7.29
C VAL A 125 3.21 -6.79 -7.63
N ALA A 126 1.92 -6.44 -7.71
CA ALA A 126 1.50 -5.06 -7.95
C ALA A 126 1.51 -4.21 -6.68
N GLU A 127 0.94 -4.72 -5.59
CA GLU A 127 0.71 -3.98 -4.36
C GLU A 127 2.03 -3.76 -3.60
N GLU A 128 2.84 -4.81 -3.41
CA GLU A 128 4.02 -4.73 -2.55
C GLU A 128 5.06 -3.68 -3.00
N PRO A 129 5.41 -3.55 -4.29
CA PRO A 129 6.31 -2.49 -4.74
C PRO A 129 5.74 -1.08 -4.56
N SER A 130 4.42 -0.91 -4.70
CA SER A 130 3.78 0.39 -4.51
C SER A 130 3.77 0.81 -3.03
N TRP A 131 3.47 -0.11 -2.12
CA TRP A 131 3.37 0.17 -0.69
C TRP A 131 4.74 0.13 0.00
N ARG A 132 5.46 -0.99 -0.09
CA ARG A 132 6.73 -1.24 0.63
C ARG A 132 7.92 -0.71 -0.16
N GLY A 133 7.82 -0.69 -1.49
CA GLY A 133 8.86 -0.15 -2.35
C GLY A 133 8.85 1.38 -2.45
N PHE A 134 7.67 2.00 -2.48
CA PHE A 134 7.51 3.45 -2.70
C PHE A 134 6.92 4.22 -1.51
N ALA A 135 5.70 3.88 -1.05
CA ALA A 135 4.98 4.69 -0.07
C ALA A 135 5.64 4.69 1.33
N GLN A 136 5.94 3.51 1.87
CA GLN A 136 6.52 3.35 3.20
C GLN A 136 7.90 4.04 3.33
N PRO A 137 8.85 3.87 2.41
CA PRO A 137 10.15 4.52 2.52
C PRO A 137 10.07 6.03 2.29
N THR A 138 9.08 6.51 1.54
CA THR A 138 8.82 7.96 1.39
C THR A 138 8.31 8.56 2.69
N LEU A 139 7.40 7.89 3.40
CA LEU A 139 6.91 8.32 4.72
C LEU A 139 8.01 8.24 5.79
N GLN A 140 8.89 7.24 5.72
CA GLN A 140 10.00 7.08 6.66
C GLN A 140 11.09 8.16 6.55
N GLN A 141 11.09 8.99 5.50
CA GLN A 141 12.01 10.13 5.41
C GLN A 141 11.76 11.19 6.50
N SER A 142 10.53 11.28 7.00
CA SER A 142 10.11 12.27 7.98
C SER A 142 9.41 11.68 9.21
N ASN A 143 9.27 10.35 9.27
CA ASN A 143 8.58 9.64 10.35
C ASN A 143 9.38 8.41 10.80
N SER A 144 9.18 7.99 12.05
CA SER A 144 9.70 6.70 12.51
C SER A 144 9.02 5.54 11.76
N PRO A 145 9.64 4.34 11.69
CA PRO A 145 9.04 3.19 11.02
C PRO A 145 7.65 2.82 11.54
N LEU A 146 7.42 2.95 12.85
CA LEU A 146 6.11 2.71 13.47
C LEU A 146 5.08 3.75 13.01
N VAL A 147 5.43 5.04 13.07
CA VAL A 147 4.52 6.11 12.66
C VAL A 147 4.20 6.02 11.17
N ALA A 148 5.19 5.76 10.31
CA ALA A 148 4.97 5.55 8.88
C ALA A 148 4.01 4.37 8.61
N THR A 149 4.17 3.27 9.34
CA THR A 149 3.29 2.10 9.22
C THR A 149 1.88 2.39 9.70
N LEU A 150 1.72 3.11 10.82
CA LEU A 150 0.41 3.52 11.34
C LEU A 150 -0.30 4.48 10.38
N ILE A 151 0.41 5.45 9.80
CA ILE A 151 -0.16 6.35 8.79
C ILE A 151 -0.69 5.55 7.60
N LEU A 152 0.09 4.62 7.05
CA LEU A 152 -0.37 3.75 5.96
C LEU A 152 -1.60 2.93 6.37
N ALA A 153 -1.56 2.31 7.55
CA ALA A 153 -2.67 1.51 8.06
C ALA A 153 -3.95 2.34 8.20
N THR A 154 -3.87 3.55 8.75
CA THR A 154 -5.01 4.46 8.89
C THR A 154 -5.56 4.87 7.53
N LEU A 155 -4.70 5.29 6.59
CA LEU A 155 -5.14 5.75 5.26
C LEU A 155 -5.86 4.65 4.46
N VAL A 156 -5.37 3.41 4.54
CA VAL A 156 -6.01 2.27 3.86
C VAL A 156 -7.32 1.89 4.57
N THR A 157 -7.31 1.84 5.91
CA THR A 157 -8.47 1.36 6.70
C THR A 157 -9.62 2.35 6.70
N VAL A 158 -9.35 3.66 6.86
CA VAL A 158 -10.38 4.70 6.96
C VAL A 158 -11.15 4.85 5.65
N TYR A 159 -10.47 4.76 4.50
CA TYR A 159 -11.13 4.87 3.19
C TYR A 159 -11.99 3.64 2.87
N ALA A 160 -11.47 2.44 3.13
CA ALA A 160 -12.26 1.21 2.96
C ALA A 160 -13.50 1.22 3.88
N TRP A 161 -13.33 1.70 5.12
CA TRP A 161 -14.43 1.84 6.07
C TRP A 161 -15.47 2.88 5.62
N LEU A 162 -15.05 4.07 5.16
CA LEU A 162 -15.95 5.13 4.72
C LEU A 162 -16.79 4.70 3.50
N PHE A 163 -16.16 4.06 2.52
CA PHE A 163 -16.85 3.54 1.34
C PHE A 163 -17.88 2.47 1.69
N ASN A 164 -17.49 1.50 2.52
CA ASN A 164 -18.37 0.41 2.95
C ASN A 164 -19.53 0.92 3.81
N ARG A 165 -19.31 1.98 4.61
CA ARG A 165 -20.37 2.56 5.47
C ARG A 165 -21.33 3.46 4.72
N ALA A 166 -20.94 3.97 3.56
CA ALA A 166 -21.73 4.83 2.69
C ALA A 166 -22.25 4.10 1.44
N ASP A 167 -22.53 2.79 1.55
CA ASP A 167 -23.13 1.96 0.51
C ASP A 167 -22.37 2.01 -0.84
N GLY A 168 -21.04 2.09 -0.80
CA GLY A 168 -20.20 2.17 -2.00
C GLY A 168 -20.13 3.58 -2.62
N SER A 169 -20.47 4.62 -1.87
CA SER A 169 -20.41 6.01 -2.35
C SER A 169 -18.96 6.47 -2.58
N VAL A 170 -18.55 6.60 -3.84
CA VAL A 170 -17.26 7.20 -4.21
C VAL A 170 -17.20 8.70 -3.83
N LEU A 171 -18.36 9.38 -3.80
CA LEU A 171 -18.45 10.78 -3.40
C LEU A 171 -17.95 11.01 -1.97
N ILE A 172 -18.24 10.11 -1.02
CA ILE A 172 -17.79 10.28 0.36
C ILE A 172 -16.27 10.14 0.48
N THR A 173 -15.66 9.25 -0.31
CA THR A 173 -14.20 9.10 -0.36
C THR A 173 -13.52 10.31 -1.01
N LEU A 174 -14.15 10.93 -2.02
CA LEU A 174 -13.67 12.18 -2.64
C LEU A 174 -13.76 13.37 -1.67
N LEU A 175 -14.82 13.44 -0.87
CA LEU A 175 -14.98 14.47 0.16
C LEU A 175 -13.98 14.30 1.31
N ALA A 176 -13.76 13.07 1.79
CA ALA A 176 -12.72 12.77 2.77
C ALA A 176 -11.31 13.16 2.26
N HIS A 177 -11.04 12.89 0.98
CA HIS A 177 -9.81 13.27 0.30
C HIS A 177 -9.62 14.80 0.22
N ALA A 178 -10.67 15.52 -0.16
CA ALA A 178 -10.64 16.99 -0.20
C ALA A 178 -10.44 17.61 1.19
N ALA A 179 -11.04 17.01 2.23
CA ALA A 179 -10.90 17.48 3.60
C ALA A 179 -9.48 17.28 4.15
N GLU A 180 -8.81 16.18 3.81
CA GLU A 180 -7.45 15.87 4.30
C GLU A 180 -6.41 16.92 3.85
N GLY A 181 -6.62 17.53 2.67
CA GLY A 181 -5.80 18.64 2.16
C GLY A 181 -5.93 19.97 2.91
N THR A 182 -6.93 20.11 3.79
CA THR A 182 -7.22 21.39 4.48
C THR A 182 -6.62 21.48 5.90
N VAL A 183 -6.23 20.36 6.52
CA VAL A 183 -5.89 20.31 7.95
C VAL A 183 -4.40 20.56 8.27
N ARG A 184 -3.52 20.73 7.27
CA ARG A 184 -2.10 21.10 7.50
C ARG A 184 -1.67 22.38 6.81
N ARG A 185 -2.29 23.50 7.19
CA ARG A 185 -1.65 24.82 7.08
C ARG A 185 -1.73 25.56 8.41
N ARG A 186 -0.70 25.38 9.26
CA ARG A 186 -0.21 26.52 10.04
C ARG A 186 0.97 27.09 9.27
N PRO A 187 0.87 28.28 8.68
CA PRO A 187 2.06 29.05 8.39
C PRO A 187 2.66 29.42 9.75
N CYS A 188 3.68 28.68 10.19
CA CYS A 188 4.66 29.30 11.09
C CYS A 188 5.44 30.29 10.23
N GLY A 189 4.87 31.48 10.06
CA GLY A 189 5.63 32.62 9.56
C GLY A 189 6.63 33.05 10.65
N PRO A 190 7.91 33.23 10.32
CA PRO A 190 8.83 33.88 11.24
C PRO A 190 8.36 35.31 11.48
N THR A 191 8.12 35.69 12.73
CA THR A 191 8.07 37.10 13.11
C THR A 191 9.47 37.68 12.86
N ALA A 192 9.64 38.26 11.67
CA ALA A 192 10.84 38.98 11.30
C ALA A 192 11.04 40.14 12.27
N SER A 193 12.23 40.16 12.87
CA SER A 193 12.83 41.30 13.55
C SER A 193 12.83 42.54 12.66
N THR A 194 12.40 43.68 13.20
CA THR A 194 12.72 44.99 12.61
C THR A 194 13.84 45.64 13.42
N PRO A 195 14.89 46.20 12.78
CA PRO A 195 16.09 46.70 13.44
C PRO A 195 15.95 48.15 13.94
N THR A 196 16.89 48.50 14.83
CA THR A 196 17.21 49.82 15.36
C THR A 196 17.20 50.97 14.34
N ALA A 197 16.59 52.08 14.75
CA ALA A 197 17.11 53.44 14.59
C ALA A 197 16.71 54.25 15.83
#